data_AF-A0A8S4QUN7-F1
#
_entry.id   AF-A0A8S4QUN7-F1
#
_cell.length_a   1.000
_cell.length_b   1.000
_cell.length_c   1.000
_cell.angle_alpha   90.00
_cell.angle_beta   90.00
_cell.angle_gamma   90.00
#
_symmetry.space_group_name_H-M   'P 1'
#
loop_
_entity.id
_entity.type
_entity.pdbx_description
1 polymer ?
#
loop_
_entity_poly.entity_id
_entity_poly.type
_entity_poly.pdbx_seq_one_letter_code
_entity_poly.pdbx_strand_id
1 'polypeptide(L)' 'FERGVVFYLRDERVVGVLLWNLFNRMHVARQVLARGHFDDLFEVAKLFSPQEEE' A
#
# COMPACT_ATOMS: atom_id res chain seq x y z
N PHE A 1 6.41 3.70 15.83
CA PHE A 1 6.23 3.24 14.43
C PHE A 1 7.54 3.44 13.70
N GLU A 2 8.04 2.42 12.98
CA GLU A 2 9.36 2.46 12.32
C GLU A 2 9.26 2.33 10.79
N ARG A 3 8.14 1.81 10.28
CA ARG A 3 7.80 1.67 8.87
C ARG A 3 6.29 1.68 8.70
N GLY A 4 5.79 1.98 7.51
CA GLY A 4 4.36 1.94 7.21
C GLY A 4 3.98 2.39 5.81
N VAL A 5 2.71 2.23 5.48
CA VAL A 5 2.09 2.70 4.24
C VAL A 5 0.90 3.59 4.55
N VAL A 6 0.76 4.70 3.83
CA VAL A 6 -0.39 5.60 3.93
C VAL A 6 -1.06 5.71 2.56
N PHE A 7 -2.37 5.48 2.52
CA PHE A 7 -3.18 5.62 1.31
C PHE A 7 -3.87 6.98 1.29
N TYR A 8 -3.72 7.70 0.18
CA TYR A 8 -4.49 8.91 -0.08
C TYR A 8 -5.73 8.53 -0.86
N LEU A 9 -6.89 8.93 -0.35
CA LEU A 9 -8.19 8.60 -0.92
C LEU A 9 -8.85 9.86 -1.50
N ARG A 10 -9.58 9.67 -2.61
CA ARG A 10 -10.55 10.61 -3.15
C ARG A 10 -11.76 9.79 -3.58
N ASP A 11 -12.92 10.07 -3.00
CA ASP A 11 -14.17 9.34 -3.29
C ASP A 11 -13.96 7.82 -3.21
N GLU A 12 -13.36 7.35 -2.10
CA GLU A 12 -13.01 5.94 -1.84
C GLU A 12 -11.97 5.32 -2.80
N ARG A 13 -11.55 6.05 -3.84
CA ARG A 13 -10.46 5.66 -4.73
C ARG A 13 -9.11 6.03 -4.15
N VAL A 14 -8.18 5.09 -4.11
CA VAL A 14 -6.76 5.32 -3.87
C VAL A 14 -6.16 6.12 -5.02
N VAL A 15 -5.71 7.34 -4.71
CA VAL A 15 -5.07 8.27 -5.66
C VAL A 15 -3.60 8.53 -5.35
N GLY A 16 -3.13 8.09 -4.18
CA GLY A 16 -1.73 8.21 -3.78
C GLY A 16 -1.35 7.15 -2.76
N VAL A 17 -0.05 6.83 -2.70
CA VAL A 17 0.53 5.93 -1.70
C VAL A 17 1.82 6.57 -1.20
N LEU A 18 1.96 6.71 0.12
CA LEU A 18 3.24 7.06 0.77
C LEU A 18 3.82 5.82 1.43
N LEU A 19 5.07 5.51 1.07
CA LEU A 19 5.84 4.42 1.65
C LEU A 19 6.85 5.04 2.63
N TRP A 20 6.74 4.68 3.91
CA TRP A 20 7.67 5.12 4.93
C TRP A 20 8.55 3.94 5.37
N ASN A 21 9.85 4.01 5.08
CA ASN A 21 10.83 2.96 5.37
C ASN A 21 10.43 1.57 4.81
N LEU A 22 9.78 1.53 3.64
CA LEU A 22 9.42 0.33 2.90
C LEU A 22 10.04 0.37 1.50
N PHE A 23 11.13 -0.37 1.30
CA PHE A 23 11.84 -0.44 0.03
C PHE A 23 11.31 -1.57 -0.86
N ASN A 24 11.57 -1.50 -2.16
CA ASN A 24 11.18 -2.51 -3.16
C ASN A 24 9.67 -2.76 -3.32
N ARG A 25 8.78 -1.99 -2.68
CA ARG A 25 7.31 -2.12 -2.79
C ARG A 25 6.64 -1.22 -3.84
N MET A 26 7.42 -0.53 -4.67
CA MET A 26 6.90 0.37 -5.70
C MET A 26 6.02 -0.33 -6.74
N HIS A 27 6.32 -1.59 -7.09
CA HIS A 27 5.50 -2.36 -8.03
C HIS A 27 4.09 -2.63 -7.48
N VAL A 28 3.98 -2.99 -6.19
CA VAL A 28 2.71 -3.14 -5.48
C VAL A 28 1.96 -1.81 -5.42
N ALA A 29 2.65 -0.72 -5.07
CA ALA A 29 2.04 0.62 -5.02
C ALA A 29 1.41 1.02 -6.36
N ARG A 30 2.09 0.75 -7.49
CA ARG A 30 1.55 1.03 -8.83
C ARG A 30 0.31 0.20 -9.15
N GLN A 31 0.29 -1.08 -8.77
CA GLN A 31 -0.89 -1.94 -8.97
C GLN A 31 -2.08 -1.45 -8.14
N VAL A 32 -1.82 -1.02 -6.89
CA VAL A 32 -2.85 -0.45 -6.01
C VAL A 32 -3.44 0.81 -6.61
N LEU A 33 -2.61 1.73 -7.09
CA LEU A 33 -3.06 2.97 -7.75
C LEU A 33 -3.84 2.70 -9.05
N ALA A 34 -3.43 1.69 -9.83
CA ALA A 34 -4.11 1.32 -11.06
C ALA A 34 -5.54 0.83 -10.78
N ARG A 35 -5.71 -0.10 -9.83
CA ARG A 35 -7.02 -0.63 -9.43
C ARG A 35 -7.87 0.45 -8.75
N GLY A 36 -7.31 1.18 -7.79
CA GLY A 36 -7.92 2.33 -7.15
C GLY A 36 -9.02 2.03 -6.13
N HIS A 37 -9.88 1.03 -6.32
CA HIS A 37 -10.93 0.70 -5.34
C HIS A 37 -10.69 -0.66 -4.68
N PHE A 38 -10.90 -0.71 -3.37
CA PHE A 38 -10.69 -1.88 -2.52
C PHE A 38 -11.72 -1.91 -1.40
N ASP A 39 -12.26 -3.10 -1.11
CA ASP A 39 -13.25 -3.28 -0.05
C ASP A 39 -12.61 -3.19 1.34
N ASP A 40 -11.34 -3.60 1.46
CA ASP A 40 -10.57 -3.52 2.71
C ASP A 40 -9.12 -3.07 2.44
N LEU A 41 -8.81 -1.83 2.85
CA LEU A 41 -7.46 -1.26 2.74
C LEU A 41 -6.47 -1.87 3.73
N PHE A 42 -6.93 -2.50 4.80
CA PHE A 42 -6.06 -3.18 5.77
C PHE A 42 -5.44 -4.43 5.15
N GLU A 43 -6.23 -5.23 4.40
CA GLU A 43 -5.70 -6.37 3.64
C GLU A 43 -4.71 -5.91 2.57
N VAL A 44 -4.98 -4.78 1.90
CA VAL A 44 -4.04 -4.19 0.94
C VAL A 44 -2.73 -3.77 1.61
N ALA A 45 -2.79 -3.21 2.82
CA ALA A 45 -1.59 -2.82 3.57
C ALA A 45 -0.66 -4.01 3.87
N LYS A 46 -1.21 -5.21 4.09
CA LYS A 46 -0.40 -6.42 4.35
C LYS A 46 0.51 -6.79 3.18
N LEU A 47 0.14 -6.44 1.93
CA LEU A 47 0.97 -6.66 0.75
C LEU A 47 2.29 -5.86 0.77
N PHE A 48 2.36 -4.83 1.60
CA PHE A 48 3.54 -3.97 1.75
C PHE A 48 4.50 -4.44 2.84
N SER A 49 4.07 -5.35 3.72
CA SER A 49 4.94 -5.94 4.74
C SER A 49 5.97 -6.86 4.07
N PRO A 50 7.25 -6.83 4.48
CA PRO A 50 8.18 -7.91 4.15
C PRO A 50 7.60 -9.23 4.66
N GLN A 51 7.47 -10.22 3.77
CA GLN A 51 7.39 -11.60 4.23
C GLN A 51 8.68 -11.86 5.00
N GLU A 52 8.59 -12.27 6.27
CA GLU A 52 9.72 -12.92 6.91
C GLU A 52 9.96 -14.19 6.07
N GLU A 53 11.03 -14.20 5.28
CA GLU A 53 11.59 -15.44 4.77
C GLU A 53 12.09 -16.20 6.01
N GLU A 54 11.51 -17.37 6.24
CA GLU A 54 11.81 -18.29 7.35
C GLU A 54 13.31 -18.63 7.44
#